data_AF-A0A351JR36-F1
#
_entry.id   AF-A0A351JR36-F1
#
_cell.length_a   1.000
_cell.length_b   1.000
_cell.length_c   1.000
_cell.angle_alpha   90.00
_cell.angle_beta   90.00
_cell.angle_gamma   90.00
#
_symmetry.space_group_name_H-M   'P 1'
#
loop_
_entity.id
_entity.type
_entity.pdbx_description
1 polymer ?
#
loop_
_entity_poly.entity_id
_entity_poly.type
_entity_poly.pdbx_seq_one_letter_code
_entity_poly.pdbx_strand_id
1 'polypeptide(L)'
;MSRHFEQLSILNIFVIMPLTFLGGVFNSISMLPETAQTFARFNPFFYFVDGLRYSMIGIQEANLWVGVGIIIGLILVFGAWVWYLFHIGWRLRA
;
A
#
# COMPACT_ATOMS: atom_id res chain seq x y z
N MET A 1 16.33 0.50 22.43
CA MET A 1 14.96 0.19 21.95
C MET A 1 14.28 1.37 21.23
N SER A 2 14.51 2.63 21.60
CA SER A 2 13.80 3.80 21.02
C SER A 2 14.15 4.13 19.56
N ARG A 3 15.43 4.13 19.17
CA ARG A 3 15.84 4.61 17.83
C ARG A 3 15.22 3.83 16.66
N HIS A 4 15.02 2.52 16.79
CA HIS A 4 14.40 1.71 15.72
C HIS A 4 12.89 2.00 15.59
N PHE A 5 12.17 2.18 16.70
CA PHE A 5 10.75 2.52 16.67
C PHE A 5 10.52 3.94 16.15
N GLU A 6 11.34 4.91 16.57
CA GLU A 6 11.29 6.27 16.02
C GLU A 6 11.54 6.30 14.52
N GLN A 7 12.51 5.52 14.02
CA GLN A 7 12.81 5.46 12.59
C GLN A 7 11.66 4.84 11.77
N LEU A 8 10.97 3.83 12.30
CA LEU A 8 9.77 3.27 11.67
C LEU A 8 8.60 4.27 11.67
N SER A 9 8.41 5.02 12.76
CA SER A 9 7.38 6.06 12.84
C SER A 9 7.62 7.19 11.84
N ILE A 10 8.87 7.62 11.67
CA ILE A 10 9.25 8.63 10.66
C ILE A 10 8.92 8.12 9.25
N LEU A 11 9.29 6.88 8.91
CA LEU A 11 8.95 6.29 7.62
C LEU A 11 7.43 6.25 7.38
N ASN A 12 6.66 5.91 8.41
CA ASN A 12 5.20 5.89 8.31
C ASN A 12 4.65 7.29 7.95
N ILE A 13 5.09 8.32 8.68
CA ILE A 13 4.60 9.70 8.50
C ILE A 13 5.06 10.30 7.17
N PHE A 14 6.31 10.08 6.77
CA PHE A 14 6.88 10.74 5.58
C PHE A 14 6.70 9.95 4.28
N VAL A 15 6.35 8.66 4.35
CA VAL A 15 6.21 7.80 3.16
C VAL A 15 4.81 7.23 3.06
N ILE A 16 4.35 6.50 4.07
CA ILE A 16 3.05 5.80 4.00
C ILE A 16 1.91 6.80 3.96
N MET A 17 1.95 7.84 4.79
CA MET A 17 0.93 8.89 4.82
C MET A 17 0.79 9.58 3.45
N PRO A 18 1.82 10.20 2.84
CA PRO A 18 1.66 10.84 1.53
C PRO A 18 1.27 9.85 0.42
N LEU A 19 1.77 8.61 0.45
CA LEU A 19 1.32 7.56 -0.49
C LEU A 19 -0.16 7.25 -0.33
N THR A 20 -0.67 7.23 0.90
CA THR A 20 -2.09 6.99 1.18
C THR A 20 -2.95 8.16 0.71
N PHE A 21 -2.51 9.41 0.93
CA PHE A 21 -3.19 10.60 0.40
C PHE A 21 -3.21 10.61 -1.13
N LEU A 22 -2.10 10.27 -1.77
CA LEU A 22 -1.98 10.18 -3.24
C LEU A 22 -2.81 9.02 -3.80
N GLY A 23 -2.94 7.94 -3.04
CA GLY A 23 -3.78 6.78 -3.36
C GLY A 23 -5.29 7.03 -3.26
N GLY A 24 -5.73 8.29 -3.23
CA GLY A 24 -7.13 8.65 -3.41
C GLY A 24 -8.03 8.52 -2.17
N VAL A 25 -7.46 8.51 -0.96
CA VAL A 25 -8.26 8.53 0.29
C VAL A 25 -9.15 9.78 0.40
N PHE A 26 -8.68 10.90 -0.13
CA PHE A 26 -9.38 12.19 -0.03
C PHE A 26 -9.77 12.79 -1.38
N ASN A 27 -9.25 12.26 -2.49
CA ASN A 27 -9.49 12.77 -3.84
C ASN A 27 -9.77 11.62 -4.80
N SER A 28 -10.77 11.77 -5.66
CA SER A 28 -10.93 10.90 -6.82
C SER A 28 -9.74 11.07 -7.78
N ILE A 29 -9.21 9.97 -8.29
CA ILE A 29 -8.11 9.98 -9.26
C ILE A 29 -8.51 10.66 -10.56
N SER A 30 -9.78 10.55 -10.94
CA SER A 30 -10.31 11.23 -12.13
C SER A 30 -10.15 12.75 -12.11
N MET A 31 -9.97 13.36 -10.93
CA MET A 31 -9.79 14.81 -10.77
C MET A 31 -8.31 15.22 -10.77
N LEU A 32 -7.38 14.27 -10.75
CA LEU A 32 -5.94 14.55 -10.72
C LEU A 32 -5.38 14.79 -12.14
N PRO A 33 -4.30 15.58 -12.27
CA PRO A 33 -3.54 15.68 -13.52
C PRO A 33 -3.03 14.31 -13.98
N GLU A 34 -2.90 14.08 -15.29
CA GLU A 34 -2.47 12.80 -15.87
C GLU A 34 -1.20 12.21 -15.24
N THR A 35 -0.23 13.06 -14.87
CA THR A 35 1.00 12.65 -14.19
C THR A 35 0.69 12.02 -12.83
N ALA A 36 -0.14 12.67 -12.01
CA ALA A 36 -0.55 12.17 -10.70
C ALA A 36 -1.45 10.93 -10.81
N GLN A 37 -2.30 10.83 -11.84
CA GLN A 37 -3.07 9.60 -12.09
C GLN A 37 -2.16 8.41 -12.36
N THR A 38 -1.10 8.63 -13.14
CA THR A 38 -0.12 7.59 -13.45
C THR A 38 0.58 7.13 -12.17
N PHE A 39 1.08 8.06 -11.35
CA PHE A 39 1.69 7.71 -10.05
C PHE A 39 0.73 6.97 -9.10
N ALA A 40 -0.53 7.38 -9.06
CA ALA A 40 -1.52 6.75 -8.20
C ALA A 40 -1.86 5.31 -8.64
N ARG A 41 -1.89 5.03 -9.96
CA ARG A 41 -2.06 3.67 -10.48
C ARG A 41 -0.88 2.74 -10.19
N PHE A 42 0.33 3.26 -10.04
CA PHE A 42 1.48 2.47 -9.59
C PHE A 42 1.47 2.19 -8.08
N ASN A 43 0.63 2.89 -7.32
CA ASN A 43 0.60 2.80 -5.87
C ASN A 43 -0.34 1.66 -5.41
N PRO A 44 0.16 0.64 -4.70
CA PRO A 44 -0.69 -0.45 -4.20
C PRO A 44 -1.73 0.02 -3.17
N PHE A 45 -1.46 1.10 -2.42
CA PHE A 45 -2.41 1.68 -1.47
C PHE A 45 -3.65 2.25 -2.18
N PHE A 46 -3.53 2.70 -3.43
CA PHE A 46 -4.69 3.15 -4.20
C PHE A 46 -5.72 2.04 -4.38
N TYR A 47 -5.29 0.86 -4.82
CA TYR A 47 -6.19 -0.27 -5.04
C TYR A 47 -6.87 -0.74 -3.74
N PHE A 48 -6.18 -0.62 -2.60
CA PHE A 48 -6.76 -0.91 -1.29
C PHE A 48 -7.89 0.08 -0.95
N VAL A 49 -7.64 1.38 -1.16
CA VAL A 49 -8.62 2.44 -0.88
C VAL A 49 -9.81 2.37 -1.83
N ASP A 50 -9.58 2.14 -3.12
CA ASP A 50 -10.64 1.98 -4.12
C ASP A 50 -11.51 0.75 -3.82
N GLY A 51 -10.91 -0.37 -3.40
CA GLY A 51 -11.65 -1.56 -2.97
C GLY A 51 -12.49 -1.33 -1.71
N LEU A 52 -11.95 -0.63 -0.71
CA LEU A 52 -12.72 -0.23 0.48
C LEU A 52 -13.89 0.68 0.11
N ARG A 53 -13.66 1.67 -0.75
CA ARG A 53 -14.70 2.58 -1.22
C ARG A 53 -15.78 1.83 -1.99
N TYR A 54 -15.39 0.91 -2.86
CA TYR A 54 -16.33 0.02 -3.55
C TYR A 54 -17.18 -0.79 -2.55
N SER A 55 -16.57 -1.33 -1.48
CA SER A 55 -17.30 -2.08 -0.47
C SER A 55 -18.29 -1.23 0.34
N MET A 56 -18.00 0.06 0.54
CA MET A 56 -18.83 0.96 1.34
C MET A 56 -19.95 1.62 0.54
N ILE A 57 -19.63 2.13 -0.66
CA ILE A 57 -20.54 2.97 -1.45
C ILE A 57 -20.77 2.45 -2.88
N GLY A 58 -20.17 1.32 -3.26
CA GLY A 58 -20.35 0.70 -4.58
C GLY A 58 -19.65 1.40 -5.74
N ILE A 59 -18.81 2.40 -5.47
CA ILE A 59 -18.10 3.19 -6.49
C ILE A 59 -16.70 2.60 -6.69
N GLN A 60 -16.34 2.33 -7.95
CA GLN A 60 -15.01 1.86 -8.37
C GLN A 60 -14.41 2.82 -9.41
N GLU A 61 -13.14 3.19 -9.24
CA GLU A 61 -12.38 3.96 -10.25
C GLU A 61 -11.36 3.10 -11.00
N ALA A 62 -10.91 1.99 -10.40
CA ALA A 62 -10.09 1.00 -11.06
C ALA A 62 -10.85 -0.32 -11.25
N ASN A 63 -10.28 -1.21 -12.06
CA ASN A 63 -10.82 -2.55 -12.19
C ASN A 63 -10.61 -3.31 -10.86
N LEU A 64 -11.71 -3.66 -10.20
CA LEU A 64 -11.72 -4.37 -8.91
C LEU A 64 -10.87 -5.64 -8.94
N TRP A 65 -10.96 -6.44 -10.00
CA TRP A 65 -10.22 -7.70 -10.12
C TRP A 65 -8.72 -7.49 -10.20
N VAL A 66 -8.29 -6.39 -10.85
CA VAL A 66 -6.87 -6.00 -10.88
C VAL A 66 -6.39 -5.59 -9.50
N GLY A 67 -7.20 -4.78 -8.78
CA GLY A 67 -6.88 -4.38 -7.41
C GLY A 67 -6.77 -5.56 -6.44
N VAL A 68 -7.71 -6.50 -6.51
CA VAL A 68 -7.68 -7.74 -5.73
C VAL A 68 -6.43 -8.57 -6.06
N GLY A 69 -6.11 -8.73 -7.35
CA GLY A 69 -4.91 -9.45 -7.77
C GLY A 69 -3.61 -8.82 -7.25
N ILE A 70 -3.50 -7.49 -7.30
CA ILE A 70 -2.35 -6.75 -6.79
C ILE A 70 -2.20 -6.94 -5.28
N ILE A 71 -3.30 -6.80 -4.53
CA ILE A 71 -3.27 -6.93 -3.05
C ILE A 71 -2.88 -8.35 -2.64
N ILE A 72 -3.51 -9.38 -3.23
CA ILE A 72 -3.18 -10.78 -2.95
C ILE A 72 -1.72 -11.06 -3.33
N GLY A 73 -1.27 -10.56 -4.47
CA GLY A 73 0.13 -10.67 -4.90
C GLY A 73 1.09 -10.05 -3.87
N LEU A 74 0.80 -8.84 -3.38
CA LEU A 74 1.61 -8.18 -2.35
C LEU A 74 1.68 -9.01 -1.06
N ILE A 75 0.54 -9.54 -0.60
CA ILE A 75 0.46 -10.35 0.61
C ILE A 75 1.31 -11.61 0.47
N LEU A 76 1.23 -12.30 -0.68
CA LEU A 76 2.02 -13.50 -0.93
C LEU A 76 3.51 -13.19 -1.03
N VAL A 77 3.88 -12.12 -1.74
CA VAL A 77 5.28 -11.70 -1.90
C VAL A 77 5.90 -11.33 -0.56
N PHE A 78 5.26 -10.44 0.21
CA PHE A 78 5.80 -10.05 1.53
C PHE A 78 5.70 -11.18 2.54
N GLY A 79 4.65 -11.99 2.52
CA GLY A 79 4.53 -13.18 3.35
C GLY A 79 5.64 -14.19 3.09
N ALA A 80 5.92 -14.49 1.81
CA ALA A 80 7.02 -15.35 1.41
C ALA A 80 8.38 -14.74 1.76
N TRP A 81 8.55 -13.43 1.61
CA TRP A 81 9.77 -12.72 1.96
C TRP A 81 10.07 -12.78 3.46
N VAL A 82 9.05 -12.56 4.29
CA VAL A 82 9.15 -12.70 5.74
C VAL A 82 9.45 -14.16 6.09
N TRP A 83 8.70 -15.10 5.55
CA TRP A 83 8.94 -16.53 5.76
C TRP A 83 10.37 -16.94 5.40
N TYR A 84 10.89 -16.44 4.27
CA TYR A 84 12.27 -16.63 3.85
C TYR A 84 13.25 -16.04 4.88
N LEU A 85 13.08 -14.78 5.30
CA LEU A 85 13.90 -14.14 6.34
C LEU A 85 13.96 -14.95 7.64
N PHE A 86 12.82 -15.52 8.07
CA PHE A 86 12.76 -16.41 9.23
C PHE A 86 13.54 -17.72 8.98
N HIS A 87 13.44 -18.30 7.78
CA HIS A 87 14.14 -19.53 7.42
C HIS A 87 15.67 -19.37 7.40
N ILE A 88 16.20 -18.24 6.92
CA ILE A 88 17.64 -17.93 6.93
C ILE A 88 18.17 -17.50 8.31
N GLY A 89 17.33 -17.43 9.35
CA GLY A 89 17.76 -17.11 10.71
C GLY A 89 18.18 -15.64 10.90
N TRP A 90 17.84 -14.76 9.98
CA TRP A 90 18.30 -13.37 9.99
C TRP A 90 17.73 -12.64 11.21
N ARG A 91 18.60 -12.29 12.18
CA ARG A 91 18.27 -11.60 13.44
C ARG A 91 17.48 -12.40 14.50
N LEU A 92 17.39 -13.74 14.37
CA LEU A 92 16.76 -14.62 15.37
C LEU A 92 17.67 -15.01 16.55
N ARG A 93 18.96 -14.64 16.50
CA ARG A 93 19.80 -14.55 17.70
C ARG A 93 19.89 -13.08 18.11
N ALA A 94 19.40 -12.82 19.32
CA ALA A 94 19.52 -11.56 20.05
C ALA A 94 20.97 -11.11 20.18
#